data_AF-A0AAD5P7P4-F1
#
_entry.id   AF-A0AAD5P7P4-F1
#
_cell.length_a   1.000
_cell.length_b   1.000
_cell.length_c   1.000
_cell.angle_alpha   90.00
_cell.angle_beta   90.00
_cell.angle_gamma   90.00
#
_symmetry.space_group_name_H-M   'P 1'
#
loop_
_entity.id
_entity.type
_entity.pdbx_description
1 polymer ?
#
loop_
_entity_poly.entity_id
_entity_poly.type
_entity_poly.pdbx_seq_one_letter_code
_entity_poly.pdbx_strand_id
1 'polypeptide(L)'
;MSTPLATPEEVIKEYIQNQEHHPLTLAKFIEAKKTYIVSNIVRGHDYKSFWSALFLKMVDSNNMVLEKSKPNWNDIERAITQNTNSAQPPQTSSVSINTESSNNNSSSSNNNNSSNAIKLTEKDLQNFRELFEKLDEESFWVLSTGTVVEIQMKKFALNCTHEHPSHSLILDTTDRSWRSYFTDKELEEIEKENQPTIRPLPPQVVEYLNHYASYKTMDDIWEESTNGEYVSKATTECANADRSISAAQAMSRRKIGTKTDLLFTTQFFEFGTCEASKTTDITSTKTLQEAGIKIPRTLKDMLYVLSNECPTQLKTCGLAISGLNILPIVMDSPKGYVARVNRPQRFFHHPSNESNFYKNMTTILKIILNMKMMMSEVVEVIDNTPDDTSFGSRRVLVLPKSFIPEIKTSKKRKFGTLLKPTALSKVFGDIFVFIYAIAEKDTQCV
;
A
#
# COMPACT_ATOMS: atom_id res chain seq x y z
N MET A 1 -28.49 -9.35 50.27
CA MET A 1 -27.01 -9.41 50.39
C MET A 1 -26.48 -9.77 49.02
N SER A 2 -26.06 -8.77 48.24
CA SER A 2 -25.52 -8.99 46.90
C SER A 2 -24.07 -9.40 47.02
N THR A 3 -23.72 -10.59 46.52
CA THR A 3 -22.34 -11.05 46.41
C THR A 3 -21.53 -10.05 45.57
N PRO A 4 -20.29 -9.69 45.96
CA PRO A 4 -19.45 -8.81 45.14
C PRO A 4 -19.19 -9.47 43.79
N LEU A 5 -19.24 -8.69 42.70
CA LEU A 5 -18.78 -9.15 41.39
C LEU A 5 -17.31 -9.57 41.53
N ALA A 6 -17.04 -10.87 41.41
CA ALA A 6 -15.67 -11.39 41.38
C ALA A 6 -14.89 -10.64 40.29
N THR A 7 -13.64 -10.30 40.56
CA THR A 7 -12.76 -9.63 39.59
C THR A 7 -12.29 -10.61 38.51
N PRO A 8 -11.88 -10.12 37.32
CA PRO A 8 -11.31 -10.96 36.26
C PRO A 8 -10.18 -11.89 36.72
N GLU A 9 -9.33 -11.41 37.65
CA GLU A 9 -8.23 -12.19 38.21
C GLU A 9 -8.72 -13.30 39.15
N GLU A 10 -9.74 -13.06 39.97
CA GLU A 10 -10.33 -14.06 40.87
C GLU A 10 -11.02 -15.19 40.10
N VAL A 11 -11.73 -14.87 39.01
CA VAL A 11 -12.38 -15.87 38.16
C VAL A 11 -11.36 -16.78 37.47
N ILE A 12 -10.20 -16.24 37.08
CA ILE A 12 -9.11 -17.03 36.51
C ILE A 12 -8.45 -17.90 37.61
N LYS A 13 -8.23 -17.37 38.82
CA LYS A 13 -7.70 -18.17 39.95
C LYS A 13 -8.62 -19.33 40.31
N GLU A 14 -9.92 -19.07 40.44
CA GLU A 14 -10.92 -20.10 40.73
C GLU A 14 -10.91 -21.21 39.67
N TYR A 15 -10.85 -20.84 38.38
CA TYR A 15 -10.77 -21.79 37.28
C TYR A 15 -9.47 -22.62 37.30
N ILE A 16 -8.36 -22.01 37.69
CA ILE A 16 -7.05 -22.66 37.81
C ILE A 16 -7.00 -23.59 39.03
N GLN A 17 -7.67 -23.24 40.13
CA GLN A 17 -7.63 -24.00 41.39
C GLN A 17 -8.56 -25.21 41.41
N ASN A 18 -9.68 -25.18 40.67
CA ASN A 18 -10.71 -26.23 40.66
C ASN A 18 -10.46 -27.36 39.62
N GLN A 19 -9.21 -27.72 39.31
CA GLN A 19 -8.88 -28.58 38.16
C GLN A 19 -9.18 -30.08 38.37
N GLU A 20 -10.22 -30.60 37.70
CA GLU A 20 -10.38 -32.03 37.32
C GLU A 20 -10.00 -32.32 35.85
N HIS A 21 -9.58 -31.32 35.07
CA HIS A 21 -9.42 -31.44 33.61
C HIS A 21 -8.02 -31.09 33.11
N HIS A 22 -7.09 -32.03 33.21
CA HIS A 22 -5.89 -32.00 32.38
C HIS A 22 -6.25 -32.36 30.92
N PRO A 23 -5.77 -31.62 29.92
CA PRO A 23 -4.83 -30.49 29.98
C PRO A 23 -5.48 -29.09 30.06
N LEU A 24 -4.79 -28.17 30.74
CA LEU A 24 -5.14 -26.75 30.88
C LEU A 24 -4.89 -26.02 29.56
N THR A 25 -5.94 -25.40 29.01
CA THR A 25 -5.87 -24.69 27.73
C THR A 25 -6.67 -23.39 27.79
N LEU A 26 -6.21 -22.37 27.06
CA LEU A 26 -6.91 -21.10 26.94
C LEU A 26 -8.30 -21.28 26.29
N ALA A 27 -8.45 -22.25 25.38
CA ALA A 27 -9.73 -22.57 24.76
C ALA A 27 -10.79 -23.06 25.77
N LYS A 28 -10.43 -23.99 26.65
CA LYS A 28 -11.35 -24.51 27.69
C LYS A 28 -11.73 -23.45 28.72
N PHE A 29 -10.81 -22.55 29.06
CA PHE A 29 -11.12 -21.41 29.95
C PHE A 29 -12.18 -20.50 29.33
N ILE A 30 -11.97 -20.13 28.07
CA ILE A 30 -12.87 -19.24 27.32
C ILE A 30 -14.25 -19.86 27.15
N GLU A 31 -14.33 -21.16 26.93
CA GLU A 31 -15.59 -21.89 26.87
C GLU A 31 -16.31 -21.93 28.24
N ALA A 32 -15.58 -22.30 29.30
CA ALA A 32 -16.14 -22.46 30.64
C ALA A 32 -16.63 -21.15 31.28
N LYS A 33 -15.95 -20.03 31.01
CA LYS A 33 -16.28 -18.72 31.60
C LYS A 33 -16.85 -17.73 30.57
N LYS A 34 -17.36 -18.24 29.43
CA LYS A 34 -17.93 -17.45 28.32
C LYS A 34 -18.93 -16.38 28.75
N THR A 35 -19.89 -16.74 29.61
CA THR A 35 -20.96 -15.83 30.08
C THR A 35 -20.40 -14.65 30.88
N TYR A 36 -19.44 -14.92 31.76
CA TYR A 36 -18.77 -13.91 32.57
C TYR A 36 -17.86 -13.00 31.73
N ILE A 37 -17.17 -13.56 30.72
CA ILE A 37 -16.36 -12.78 29.79
C ILE A 37 -17.26 -11.79 29.03
N VAL A 38 -18.38 -12.26 28.46
CA VAL A 38 -19.32 -11.40 27.71
C VAL A 38 -19.88 -10.25 28.57
N SER A 39 -20.16 -10.49 29.86
CA SER A 39 -20.67 -9.45 30.77
C SER A 39 -19.63 -8.43 31.23
N ASN A 40 -18.33 -8.72 31.08
CA ASN A 40 -17.22 -7.88 31.56
C ASN A 40 -16.36 -7.31 30.41
N ILE A 41 -16.88 -7.26 29.19
CA ILE A 41 -16.20 -6.63 28.05
C ILE A 41 -16.50 -5.12 28.04
N VAL A 42 -15.43 -4.32 28.00
CA VAL A 42 -15.51 -2.89 27.69
C VAL A 42 -15.57 -2.72 26.18
N ARG A 43 -16.67 -2.15 25.65
CA ARG A 43 -16.86 -1.94 24.20
C ARG A 43 -15.78 -1.01 23.64
N GLY A 44 -15.23 -1.36 22.47
CA GLY A 44 -14.17 -0.58 21.81
C GLY A 44 -12.75 -0.93 22.25
N HIS A 45 -12.56 -1.78 23.26
CA HIS A 45 -11.26 -2.28 23.68
C HIS A 45 -10.99 -3.69 23.11
N ASP A 46 -9.72 -4.01 22.89
CA ASP A 46 -9.27 -5.34 22.46
C ASP A 46 -9.36 -6.35 23.61
N TYR A 47 -10.59 -6.84 23.84
CA TYR A 47 -10.89 -7.83 24.87
C TYR A 47 -10.18 -9.17 24.61
N LYS A 48 -9.89 -9.53 23.34
CA LYS A 48 -9.22 -10.78 22.98
C LYS A 48 -7.79 -10.76 23.54
N SER A 49 -7.08 -9.65 23.34
CA SER A 49 -5.73 -9.45 23.90
C SER A 49 -5.75 -9.32 25.42
N PHE A 50 -6.73 -8.60 25.99
CA PHE A 50 -6.85 -8.42 27.44
C PHE A 50 -7.00 -9.76 28.19
N TRP A 51 -7.99 -10.58 27.80
CA TRP A 51 -8.25 -11.86 28.46
C TRP A 51 -7.16 -12.90 28.22
N SER A 52 -6.55 -12.91 27.02
CA SER A 52 -5.42 -13.80 26.73
C SER A 52 -4.19 -13.43 27.57
N ALA A 53 -3.86 -12.13 27.67
CA ALA A 53 -2.73 -11.66 28.46
C ALA A 53 -2.94 -11.91 29.96
N LEU A 54 -4.15 -11.67 30.46
CA LEU A 54 -4.48 -11.89 31.87
C LEU A 54 -4.41 -13.38 32.24
N PHE A 55 -4.95 -14.26 31.40
CA PHE A 55 -4.87 -15.71 31.62
C PHE A 55 -3.43 -16.22 31.60
N LEU A 56 -2.62 -15.81 30.62
CA LEU A 56 -1.21 -16.22 30.53
C LEU A 56 -0.40 -15.75 31.74
N LYS A 57 -0.56 -14.48 32.14
CA LYS A 57 0.07 -13.92 33.35
C LYS A 57 -0.25 -14.75 34.59
N MET A 58 -1.48 -15.23 34.70
CA MET A 58 -1.94 -16.01 35.86
C MET A 58 -1.43 -17.45 35.85
N VAL A 59 -1.35 -18.08 34.67
CA VAL A 59 -0.74 -19.41 34.49
C VAL A 59 0.75 -19.37 34.82
N ASP A 60 1.47 -18.36 34.33
CA ASP A 60 2.90 -18.15 34.63
C ASP A 60 3.13 -17.91 36.13
N SER A 61 2.26 -17.12 36.78
CA SER A 61 2.36 -16.82 38.22
C SER A 61 2.07 -18.02 39.12
N ASN A 62 1.40 -19.06 38.62
CA ASN A 62 1.13 -20.31 39.34
C ASN A 62 2.02 -21.47 38.87
N ASN A 63 3.02 -21.21 38.01
CA ASN A 63 4.00 -22.17 37.52
C ASN A 63 3.39 -23.42 36.86
N MET A 64 2.31 -23.25 36.08
CA MET A 64 1.59 -24.36 35.44
C MET A 64 1.98 -24.55 33.97
N VAL A 65 1.93 -25.80 33.49
CA VAL A 65 2.21 -26.13 32.08
C VAL A 65 0.97 -25.92 31.22
N LEU A 66 1.07 -25.03 30.23
CA LEU A 66 -0.01 -24.71 29.30
C LEU A 66 0.14 -25.48 27.99
N GLU A 67 -0.94 -26.15 27.55
CA GLU A 67 -0.99 -26.70 26.20
C GLU A 67 -1.45 -25.67 25.16
N LYS A 68 -0.85 -25.74 23.96
CA LYS A 68 -1.18 -24.83 22.86
C LYS A 68 -2.57 -25.13 22.32
N SER A 69 -3.50 -24.21 22.52
CA SER A 69 -4.85 -24.27 21.97
C SER A 69 -5.21 -22.98 21.23
N LYS A 70 -6.05 -23.07 20.19
CA LYS A 70 -6.66 -21.90 19.56
C LYS A 70 -8.06 -21.68 20.15
N PRO A 71 -8.29 -20.61 20.93
CA PRO A 71 -9.61 -20.33 21.47
C PRO A 71 -10.59 -19.87 20.40
N ASN A 72 -11.85 -20.32 20.48
CA ASN A 72 -12.92 -19.90 19.58
C ASN A 72 -13.57 -18.59 20.07
N TRP A 73 -13.00 -17.45 19.65
CA TRP A 73 -13.56 -16.14 19.99
C TRP A 73 -14.87 -15.80 19.25
N ASN A 74 -15.20 -16.51 18.17
CA ASN A 74 -16.40 -16.23 17.37
C ASN A 74 -17.68 -16.47 18.16
N ASP A 75 -17.64 -17.36 19.15
CA ASP A 75 -18.80 -17.66 19.99
C ASP A 75 -19.07 -16.58 21.04
N ILE A 76 -18.02 -15.90 21.50
CA ILE A 76 -18.12 -14.68 22.32
C ILE A 76 -18.64 -13.53 21.45
N GLU A 77 -18.11 -13.39 20.23
CA GLU A 77 -18.51 -12.35 19.28
C GLU A 77 -20.00 -12.46 18.91
N ARG A 78 -20.50 -13.67 18.61
CA ARG A 78 -21.94 -13.92 18.41
C ARG A 78 -22.79 -13.57 19.64
N ALA A 79 -22.32 -13.89 20.85
CA ALA A 79 -23.05 -13.60 22.08
C ALA A 79 -23.15 -12.09 22.36
N ILE A 80 -22.13 -11.31 21.99
CA ILE A 80 -22.15 -9.83 22.06
C ILE A 80 -23.16 -9.25 21.06
N THR A 81 -23.22 -9.81 19.83
CA THR A 81 -24.17 -9.38 18.79
C THR A 81 -25.63 -9.76 19.13
N GLN A 82 -25.86 -10.89 19.80
CA GLN A 82 -27.21 -11.27 20.23
C GLN A 82 -27.73 -10.41 21.39
N ASN A 83 -26.86 -10.00 22.32
CA ASN A 83 -27.22 -9.08 23.42
C ASN A 83 -27.43 -7.62 22.98
N THR A 84 -27.11 -7.26 21.73
CA THR A 84 -27.32 -5.89 21.22
C THR A 84 -28.67 -5.71 20.53
N ASN A 85 -29.34 -6.81 20.11
CA ASN A 85 -30.64 -6.76 19.43
C ASN A 85 -31.85 -6.75 20.38
N SER A 86 -31.65 -6.85 21.69
CA SER A 86 -32.72 -6.87 22.71
C SER A 86 -32.92 -5.54 23.45
N ALA A 87 -32.19 -4.47 23.12
CA ALA A 87 -32.39 -3.14 23.68
C ALA A 87 -33.11 -2.22 22.67
N GLN A 88 -34.38 -1.88 22.97
CA GLN A 88 -35.16 -0.89 22.22
C GLN A 88 -34.50 0.50 22.19
N PRO A 89 -34.77 1.32 21.15
CA PRO A 89 -34.25 2.69 21.06
C PRO A 89 -35.04 3.68 21.94
N PRO A 90 -34.39 4.64 22.62
CA PRO A 90 -35.07 5.80 23.18
C PRO A 90 -35.43 6.80 22.09
N GLN A 91 -36.59 7.42 22.31
CA GLN A 91 -37.27 8.36 21.43
C GLN A 91 -36.47 9.64 21.18
N THR A 92 -36.67 10.14 19.96
CA THR A 92 -36.37 11.49 19.50
C THR A 92 -37.10 12.55 20.33
N SER A 93 -36.36 13.53 20.84
CA SER A 93 -36.87 14.88 21.10
C SER A 93 -35.79 15.91 20.76
N SER A 94 -36.15 16.74 19.79
CA SER A 94 -35.52 17.99 19.36
C SER A 94 -35.26 18.96 20.50
N VAL A 95 -34.16 19.71 20.49
CA VAL A 95 -34.10 21.18 20.65
C VAL A 95 -32.72 21.73 20.24
N SER A 96 -32.79 22.67 19.30
CA SER A 96 -32.03 23.90 19.03
C SER A 96 -30.53 24.06 19.30
N ILE A 97 -29.90 24.56 18.24
CA ILE A 97 -28.63 25.29 18.13
C ILE A 97 -28.59 26.47 19.11
N ASN A 98 -27.45 26.63 19.79
CA ASN A 98 -26.87 27.94 20.07
C ASN A 98 -25.33 27.86 20.04
N THR A 99 -24.77 28.78 19.28
CA THR A 99 -23.35 29.06 19.07
C THR A 99 -22.79 29.76 20.29
N GLU A 100 -21.61 29.35 20.79
CA GLU A 100 -20.62 30.30 21.31
C GLU A 100 -19.23 29.65 21.41
N SER A 101 -18.28 30.36 20.84
CA SER A 101 -16.84 30.09 20.80
C SER A 101 -16.19 30.27 22.16
N SER A 102 -15.28 29.36 22.54
CA SER A 102 -14.20 29.64 23.48
C SER A 102 -13.02 28.68 23.29
N ASN A 103 -11.88 29.28 22.99
CA ASN A 103 -10.55 28.68 22.96
C ASN A 103 -10.23 27.99 24.29
N ASN A 104 -9.70 26.77 24.23
CA ASN A 104 -8.77 26.27 25.23
C ASN A 104 -7.75 25.32 24.57
N ASN A 105 -6.56 25.85 24.32
CA ASN A 105 -5.36 25.08 24.07
C ASN A 105 -5.02 24.28 25.33
N SER A 106 -5.14 22.95 25.24
CA SER A 106 -4.46 22.05 26.17
C SER A 106 -3.62 21.06 25.37
N SER A 107 -2.32 21.28 25.42
CA SER A 107 -1.28 20.38 24.96
C SER A 107 -1.34 19.10 25.77
N SER A 108 -2.00 18.07 25.24
CA SER A 108 -1.87 16.69 25.71
C SER A 108 -0.97 15.92 24.75
N SER A 109 0.27 15.74 25.19
CA SER A 109 1.28 14.89 24.57
C SER A 109 0.88 13.42 24.72
N ASN A 110 -0.06 12.96 23.90
CA ASN A 110 -0.30 11.53 23.72
C ASN A 110 0.76 10.95 22.78
N ASN A 111 1.82 10.40 23.36
CA ASN A 111 2.77 9.52 22.69
C ASN A 111 2.09 8.20 22.31
N ASN A 112 1.32 8.22 21.23
CA ASN A 112 0.92 7.00 20.51
C ASN A 112 1.94 6.76 19.40
N ASN A 113 2.88 5.86 19.70
CA ASN A 113 3.94 5.43 18.81
C ASN A 113 3.34 4.52 17.71
N SER A 114 2.74 5.12 16.68
CA SER A 114 2.29 4.40 15.48
C SER A 114 2.33 5.26 14.20
N SER A 115 3.33 6.13 14.04
CA SER A 115 3.52 6.79 12.74
C SER A 115 4.23 5.83 11.77
N ASN A 116 3.46 5.22 10.87
CA ASN A 116 4.01 4.51 9.70
C ASN A 116 4.80 5.45 8.76
N ALA A 117 4.72 6.76 8.95
CA ALA A 117 5.52 7.76 8.25
C ALA A 117 6.94 7.82 8.83
N ILE A 118 7.94 7.71 7.96
CA ILE A 118 9.35 7.77 8.34
C ILE A 118 9.71 9.24 8.62
N LYS A 119 10.08 9.56 9.86
CA LYS A 119 10.59 10.89 10.22
C LYS A 119 12.01 11.04 9.68
N LEU A 120 12.27 12.16 9.00
CA LEU A 120 13.59 12.44 8.43
C LEU A 120 14.57 12.84 9.52
N THR A 121 15.80 12.38 9.39
CA THR A 121 16.94 12.84 10.20
C THR A 121 17.66 13.99 9.51
N GLU A 122 18.50 14.74 10.23
CA GLU A 122 19.31 15.79 9.60
C GLU A 122 20.25 15.22 8.53
N LYS A 123 20.74 14.00 8.73
CA LYS A 123 21.57 13.31 7.74
C LYS A 123 20.79 12.98 6.47
N ASP A 124 19.51 12.63 6.59
CA ASP A 124 18.62 12.41 5.44
C ASP A 124 18.46 13.70 4.62
N LEU A 125 18.25 14.84 5.28
CA LEU A 125 18.16 16.14 4.63
C LEU A 125 19.49 16.55 3.98
N GLN A 126 20.62 16.26 4.62
CA GLN A 126 21.95 16.51 4.06
C GLN A 126 22.20 15.66 2.80
N ASN A 127 21.86 14.36 2.84
CA ASN A 127 21.94 13.48 1.68
C ASN A 127 21.08 13.99 0.51
N PHE A 128 19.88 14.52 0.81
CA PHE A 128 19.02 15.13 -0.21
C PHE A 128 19.62 16.42 -0.79
N ARG A 129 20.27 17.27 0.04
CA ARG A 129 20.99 18.47 -0.45
C ARG A 129 22.10 18.08 -1.42
N GLU A 130 22.93 17.12 -1.03
CA GLU A 130 24.03 16.62 -1.86
C GLU A 130 23.55 15.95 -3.16
N LEU A 131 22.40 15.27 -3.12
CA LEU A 131 21.76 14.75 -4.33
C LEU A 131 21.40 15.90 -5.27
N PHE A 132 20.77 16.95 -4.74
CA PHE A 132 20.31 18.08 -5.55
C PHE A 132 21.47 18.91 -6.11
N GLU A 133 22.53 19.12 -5.35
CA GLU A 133 23.74 19.86 -5.78
C GLU A 133 24.50 19.19 -6.92
N LYS A 134 24.29 17.89 -7.14
CA LYS A 134 24.90 17.13 -8.25
C LYS A 134 24.10 17.23 -9.55
N LEU A 135 22.90 17.80 -9.51
CA LEU A 135 22.07 17.94 -10.70
C LEU A 135 22.52 19.14 -11.53
N ASP A 136 22.44 19.00 -12.84
CA ASP A 136 22.76 20.09 -13.76
C ASP A 136 21.55 21.02 -13.93
N GLU A 137 21.71 22.29 -13.57
CA GLU A 137 20.64 23.28 -13.60
C GLU A 137 20.18 23.60 -15.04
N GLU A 138 21.05 23.41 -16.04
CA GLU A 138 20.69 23.61 -17.46
C GLU A 138 19.65 22.59 -17.94
N SER A 139 19.59 21.44 -17.27
CA SER A 139 18.65 20.36 -17.57
C SER A 139 17.29 20.52 -16.87
N PHE A 140 17.10 21.52 -16.00
CA PHE A 140 15.88 21.65 -15.19
C PHE A 140 14.63 21.98 -16.01
N TRP A 141 13.47 21.57 -15.50
CA TRP A 141 12.19 21.89 -16.09
C TRP A 141 11.77 23.33 -15.75
N VAL A 142 11.91 24.21 -16.73
CA VAL A 142 11.43 25.60 -16.69
C VAL A 142 10.04 25.69 -17.30
N LEU A 143 9.07 26.22 -16.55
CA LEU A 143 7.71 26.47 -16.99
C LEU A 143 7.60 27.76 -17.81
N SER A 144 6.47 27.95 -18.50
CA SER A 144 6.19 29.15 -19.30
C SER A 144 6.28 30.47 -18.51
N THR A 145 6.08 30.42 -17.20
CA THR A 145 6.20 31.55 -16.27
C THR A 145 7.65 31.88 -15.87
N GLY A 146 8.62 31.03 -16.25
CA GLY A 146 10.00 31.05 -15.77
C GLY A 146 10.22 30.32 -14.45
N THR A 147 9.16 29.76 -13.85
CA THR A 147 9.28 28.95 -12.63
C THR A 147 10.00 27.64 -12.92
N VAL A 148 10.99 27.31 -12.11
CA VAL A 148 11.76 26.06 -12.21
C VAL A 148 11.20 25.00 -11.27
N VAL A 149 10.72 23.88 -11.81
CA VAL A 149 9.98 22.85 -11.06
C VAL A 149 10.86 22.21 -9.98
N GLU A 150 12.08 21.77 -10.31
CA GLU A 150 13.01 21.13 -9.38
C GLU A 150 13.34 22.04 -8.19
N ILE A 151 13.47 23.36 -8.41
CA ILE A 151 13.74 24.33 -7.34
C ILE A 151 12.56 24.42 -6.39
N GLN A 152 11.32 24.44 -6.89
CA GLN A 152 10.13 24.43 -6.04
C GLN A 152 9.98 23.11 -5.27
N MET A 153 10.27 21.98 -5.92
CA MET A 153 10.30 20.67 -5.27
C MET A 153 11.36 20.60 -4.16
N LYS A 154 12.57 21.15 -4.38
CA LYS A 154 13.62 21.26 -3.36
C LYS A 154 13.15 22.05 -2.16
N LYS A 155 12.55 23.24 -2.37
CA LYS A 155 12.01 24.07 -1.30
C LYS A 155 10.97 23.31 -0.48
N PHE A 156 10.07 22.60 -1.15
CA PHE A 156 9.06 21.80 -0.47
C PHE A 156 9.67 20.62 0.32
N ALA A 157 10.56 19.85 -0.30
CA ALA A 157 11.22 18.71 0.33
C ALA A 157 12.00 19.13 1.60
N LEU A 158 12.74 20.24 1.54
CA LEU A 158 13.47 20.76 2.70
C LEU A 158 12.57 21.21 3.87
N ASN A 159 11.30 21.52 3.59
CA ASN A 159 10.31 21.88 4.62
C ASN A 159 9.56 20.65 5.17
N CYS A 160 9.75 19.46 4.60
CA CYS A 160 9.10 18.24 5.05
C CYS A 160 9.75 17.69 6.32
N THR A 161 8.93 17.28 7.28
CA THR A 161 9.39 16.63 8.52
C THR A 161 9.46 15.10 8.41
N HIS A 162 8.74 14.54 7.45
CA HIS A 162 8.62 13.12 7.16
C HIS A 162 8.94 12.85 5.69
N GLU A 163 9.27 11.60 5.36
CA GLU A 163 9.50 11.18 3.99
C GLU A 163 8.30 11.55 3.11
N HIS A 164 8.62 12.18 1.99
CA HIS A 164 7.69 12.58 0.95
C HIS A 164 8.29 12.20 -0.42
N PRO A 165 7.49 11.78 -1.42
CA PRO A 165 7.98 11.44 -2.76
C PRO A 165 8.87 12.50 -3.42
N SER A 166 8.69 13.78 -3.07
CA SER A 166 9.52 14.89 -3.54
C SER A 166 11.01 14.75 -3.20
N HIS A 167 11.38 14.05 -2.11
CA HIS A 167 12.79 13.74 -1.82
C HIS A 167 13.42 12.83 -2.87
N SER A 168 12.60 12.05 -3.57
CA SER A 168 12.99 11.26 -4.74
C SER A 168 12.69 11.98 -6.04
N LEU A 169 12.50 13.31 -6.07
CA LEU A 169 12.09 14.07 -7.26
C LEU A 169 10.85 13.50 -7.96
N ILE A 170 9.92 12.95 -7.17
CA ILE A 170 8.62 12.50 -7.65
C ILE A 170 7.60 13.62 -7.41
N LEU A 171 6.93 14.06 -8.47
CA LEU A 171 5.86 15.07 -8.43
C LEU A 171 4.52 14.40 -8.74
N ASP A 172 3.68 14.27 -7.71
CA ASP A 172 2.30 13.82 -7.88
C ASP A 172 1.38 15.00 -8.16
N THR A 173 0.81 15.05 -9.37
CA THR A 173 -0.05 16.17 -9.81
C THR A 173 -1.35 16.29 -9.01
N THR A 174 -1.73 15.24 -8.28
CA THR A 174 -2.91 15.25 -7.41
C THR A 174 -2.64 15.73 -5.98
N ASP A 175 -1.37 15.88 -5.59
CA ASP A 175 -1.01 16.34 -4.25
C ASP A 175 -1.31 17.84 -4.09
N ARG A 176 -2.11 18.14 -3.07
CA ARG A 176 -2.56 19.50 -2.78
C ARG A 176 -1.45 20.38 -2.22
N SER A 177 -0.39 19.78 -1.70
CA SER A 177 0.77 20.49 -1.12
C SER A 177 1.44 21.41 -2.13
N TRP A 178 1.33 21.10 -3.42
CA TRP A 178 1.90 21.89 -4.51
C TRP A 178 1.25 23.26 -4.72
N ARG A 179 0.03 23.49 -4.23
CA ARG A 179 -0.66 24.79 -4.36
C ARG A 179 0.05 25.94 -3.63
N SER A 180 0.95 25.62 -2.70
CA SER A 180 1.77 26.62 -2.02
C SER A 180 3.06 26.96 -2.79
N TYR A 181 3.38 26.22 -3.85
CA TYR A 181 4.64 26.31 -4.59
C TYR A 181 4.43 26.65 -6.07
N PHE A 182 3.23 26.40 -6.60
CA PHE A 182 2.85 26.64 -7.99
C PHE A 182 1.46 27.28 -8.05
N THR A 183 1.25 28.11 -9.06
CA THR A 183 -0.06 28.63 -9.45
C THR A 183 -0.89 27.55 -10.14
N ASP A 184 -2.22 27.73 -10.21
CA ASP A 184 -3.09 26.77 -10.89
C ASP A 184 -2.72 26.60 -12.38
N LYS A 185 -2.29 27.67 -13.05
CA LYS A 185 -1.82 27.61 -14.45
C LYS A 185 -0.56 26.77 -14.61
N GLU A 186 0.39 26.91 -13.69
CA GLU A 186 1.62 26.12 -13.68
C GLU A 186 1.33 24.63 -13.38
N LEU A 187 0.40 24.35 -12.47
CA LEU A 187 -0.03 22.97 -12.20
C LEU A 187 -0.73 22.34 -13.41
N GLU A 188 -1.56 23.11 -14.12
CA GLU A 188 -2.17 22.65 -15.38
C GLU A 188 -1.13 22.40 -16.48
N GLU A 189 -0.11 23.26 -16.60
CA GLU A 189 1.02 23.07 -17.53
C GLU A 189 1.77 21.78 -17.19
N ILE A 190 2.13 21.59 -15.91
CA ILE A 190 2.80 20.38 -15.41
C ILE A 190 1.96 19.14 -15.68
N GLU A 191 0.63 19.20 -15.50
CA GLU A 191 -0.26 18.05 -15.70
C GLU A 191 -0.40 17.67 -17.18
N LYS A 192 -0.49 18.67 -18.07
CA LYS A 192 -0.76 18.48 -19.51
C LYS A 192 0.49 18.17 -20.34
N GLU A 193 1.69 18.46 -19.83
CA GLU A 193 2.94 18.20 -20.55
C GLU A 193 3.07 16.72 -20.96
N ASN A 194 3.18 16.40 -22.26
CA ASN A 194 3.33 15.03 -22.76
C ASN A 194 2.33 14.01 -22.18
N GLN A 195 1.10 14.44 -21.88
CA GLN A 195 0.12 13.60 -21.18
C GLN A 195 -0.28 12.37 -22.03
N PRO A 196 -0.34 11.15 -21.44
CA PRO A 196 -0.78 9.96 -22.15
C PRO A 196 -2.24 10.09 -22.60
N THR A 197 -2.53 9.81 -23.87
CA THR A 197 -3.90 9.75 -24.36
C THR A 197 -4.53 8.41 -23.98
N ILE A 198 -5.69 8.46 -23.32
CA ILE A 198 -6.47 7.24 -23.06
C ILE A 198 -7.08 6.79 -24.38
N ARG A 199 -6.64 5.64 -24.88
CA ARG A 199 -7.19 5.03 -26.09
C ARG A 199 -8.59 4.47 -25.84
N PRO A 200 -9.50 4.54 -26.83
CA PRO A 200 -10.75 3.79 -26.78
C PRO A 200 -10.45 2.29 -26.74
N LEU A 201 -11.36 1.51 -26.16
CA LEU A 201 -11.25 0.05 -26.19
C LEU A 201 -11.29 -0.42 -27.66
N PRO A 202 -10.40 -1.32 -28.09
CA PRO A 202 -10.52 -1.97 -29.40
C PRO A 202 -11.90 -2.63 -29.53
N PRO A 203 -12.55 -2.56 -30.71
CA PRO A 203 -13.89 -3.14 -30.90
C PRO A 203 -13.98 -4.62 -30.51
N GLN A 204 -12.91 -5.39 -30.77
CA GLN A 204 -12.81 -6.81 -30.44
C GLN A 204 -12.88 -7.07 -28.93
N VAL A 205 -12.29 -6.18 -28.11
CA VAL A 205 -12.36 -6.28 -26.65
C VAL A 205 -13.76 -5.94 -26.17
N VAL A 206 -14.40 -4.91 -26.75
CA VAL A 206 -15.80 -4.57 -26.43
C VAL A 206 -16.74 -5.76 -26.75
N GLU A 207 -16.52 -6.42 -27.88
CA GLU A 207 -17.29 -7.59 -28.31
C GLU A 207 -17.03 -8.81 -27.39
N TYR A 208 -15.78 -9.07 -27.02
CA TYR A 208 -15.42 -10.09 -26.03
C TYR A 208 -16.04 -9.82 -24.65
N LEU A 209 -16.10 -8.56 -24.22
CA LEU A 209 -16.73 -8.17 -22.96
C LEU A 209 -18.24 -8.35 -22.95
N ASN A 210 -18.90 -8.18 -24.10
CA ASN A 210 -20.32 -8.47 -24.26
C ASN A 210 -20.62 -9.98 -24.11
N HIS A 211 -19.67 -10.85 -24.41
CA HIS A 211 -19.81 -12.30 -24.18
C HIS A 211 -19.92 -12.62 -22.68
N TYR A 212 -19.28 -11.83 -21.79
CA TYR A 212 -19.34 -12.04 -20.35
C TYR A 212 -20.69 -11.65 -19.71
N ALA A 213 -21.54 -10.92 -20.43
CA ALA A 213 -22.85 -10.50 -19.93
C ALA A 213 -23.83 -11.67 -19.67
N SER A 214 -23.53 -12.87 -20.20
CA SER A 214 -24.36 -14.08 -20.04
C SER A 214 -23.90 -15.05 -18.97
N TYR A 215 -22.76 -14.82 -18.32
CA TYR A 215 -22.22 -15.74 -17.30
C TYR A 215 -22.85 -15.44 -15.94
N LYS A 216 -23.34 -16.48 -15.25
CA LYS A 216 -24.06 -16.36 -13.96
C LYS A 216 -23.29 -16.89 -12.76
N THR A 217 -22.18 -17.61 -12.95
CA THR A 217 -21.40 -18.20 -11.84
C THR A 217 -19.90 -18.24 -12.13
N MET A 218 -19.11 -17.90 -11.11
CA MET A 218 -17.67 -17.60 -11.15
C MET A 218 -16.76 -18.84 -11.03
N ASP A 219 -17.32 -20.04 -10.89
CA ASP A 219 -16.55 -21.22 -10.50
C ASP A 219 -15.67 -21.80 -11.65
N ASP A 220 -15.90 -21.38 -12.90
CA ASP A 220 -15.13 -21.84 -14.08
C ASP A 220 -13.84 -21.03 -14.37
N ILE A 221 -13.60 -19.92 -13.65
CA ILE A 221 -12.47 -18.99 -13.92
C ILE A 221 -11.32 -19.19 -12.91
N TRP A 222 -11.50 -20.03 -11.89
CA TRP A 222 -10.74 -20.01 -10.63
C TRP A 222 -9.38 -20.74 -10.63
N GLU A 223 -9.01 -21.50 -11.67
CA GLU A 223 -7.98 -22.54 -11.52
C GLU A 223 -6.51 -22.13 -11.81
N GLU A 224 -6.15 -20.84 -11.84
CA GLU A 224 -4.75 -20.45 -12.14
C GLU A 224 -4.16 -19.24 -11.39
N SER A 225 -4.73 -18.81 -10.25
CA SER A 225 -4.15 -17.68 -9.49
C SER A 225 -3.42 -18.13 -8.21
N THR A 226 -2.16 -18.54 -8.33
CA THR A 226 -1.24 -18.64 -7.17
C THR A 226 -0.46 -17.35 -6.99
N ASN A 227 -0.84 -16.52 -6.02
CA ASN A 227 -0.06 -15.32 -5.66
C ASN A 227 0.94 -15.63 -4.53
N GLY A 228 2.21 -15.29 -4.79
CA GLY A 228 3.24 -15.07 -3.77
C GLY A 228 3.66 -13.59 -3.74
N GLU A 229 4.29 -13.14 -2.66
CA GLU A 229 4.93 -11.81 -2.66
C GLU A 229 6.10 -11.80 -3.65
N TYR A 230 6.12 -10.86 -4.58
CA TYR A 230 7.24 -10.64 -5.51
C TYR A 230 8.20 -9.60 -4.92
N VAL A 231 9.47 -9.65 -5.31
CA VAL A 231 10.48 -8.65 -4.91
C VAL A 231 10.98 -7.97 -6.18
N SER A 232 10.84 -6.65 -6.27
CA SER A 232 11.33 -5.88 -7.41
C SER A 232 12.87 -5.91 -7.46
N LYS A 233 13.40 -6.30 -8.62
CA LYS A 233 14.81 -6.24 -9.00
C LYS A 233 15.26 -4.80 -9.18
N ALA A 234 14.45 -3.93 -9.83
CA ALA A 234 14.82 -2.54 -10.06
C ALA A 234 15.07 -1.78 -8.74
N THR A 235 14.16 -1.93 -7.77
CA THR A 235 14.35 -1.35 -6.43
C THR A 235 15.56 -1.97 -5.69
N THR A 236 15.84 -3.26 -5.92
CA THR A 236 17.04 -3.91 -5.38
C THR A 236 18.31 -3.31 -5.98
N GLU A 237 18.35 -3.07 -7.28
CA GLU A 237 19.48 -2.48 -7.98
C GLU A 237 19.74 -1.05 -7.51
N CYS A 238 18.70 -0.19 -7.49
CA CYS A 238 18.79 1.18 -6.97
C CYS A 238 19.34 1.21 -5.54
N ALA A 239 18.84 0.34 -4.65
CA ALA A 239 19.26 0.31 -3.24
C ALA A 239 20.71 -0.15 -3.02
N ASN A 240 21.29 -0.88 -3.98
CA ASN A 240 22.63 -1.46 -3.89
C ASN A 240 23.62 -0.88 -4.93
N ALA A 241 23.24 0.17 -5.65
CA ALA A 241 24.03 0.69 -6.77
C ALA A 241 25.41 1.24 -6.35
N ASP A 242 25.59 1.60 -5.08
CA ASP A 242 26.86 2.11 -4.54
C ASP A 242 27.67 0.99 -3.84
N ARG A 243 27.25 -0.28 -3.97
CA ARG A 243 27.95 -1.43 -3.39
C ARG A 243 29.20 -1.75 -4.19
N SER A 244 30.35 -1.78 -3.53
CA SER A 244 31.65 -2.01 -4.17
C SER A 244 32.26 -3.38 -3.82
N ILE A 245 33.24 -3.81 -4.61
CA ILE A 245 34.03 -5.02 -4.34
C ILE A 245 34.82 -4.86 -3.04
N SER A 246 35.03 -5.96 -2.31
CA SER A 246 35.62 -5.98 -0.97
C SER A 246 37.14 -5.75 -0.92
N ALA A 247 37.69 -4.97 -1.86
CA ALA A 247 39.12 -4.68 -1.90
C ALA A 247 39.51 -3.55 -0.94
N ALA A 248 38.71 -2.47 -0.88
CA ALA A 248 39.01 -1.28 -0.08
C ALA A 248 38.20 -1.19 1.23
N GLN A 249 36.98 -1.76 1.28
CA GLN A 249 36.10 -1.72 2.45
C GLN A 249 35.35 -3.05 2.62
N ALA A 250 34.97 -3.37 3.86
CA ALA A 250 34.16 -4.55 4.15
C ALA A 250 32.81 -4.46 3.42
N MET A 251 32.51 -5.48 2.61
CA MET A 251 31.30 -5.49 1.78
C MET A 251 30.05 -5.59 2.66
N SER A 252 29.17 -4.60 2.55
CA SER A 252 27.89 -4.60 3.24
C SER A 252 26.96 -5.68 2.67
N ARG A 253 26.03 -6.16 3.51
CA ARG A 253 25.03 -7.14 3.11
C ARG A 253 24.12 -6.52 2.06
N ARG A 254 23.82 -7.26 0.99
CA ARG A 254 22.88 -6.84 -0.07
C ARG A 254 21.53 -6.47 0.56
N LYS A 255 21.06 -5.25 0.30
CA LYS A 255 19.70 -4.78 0.66
C LYS A 255 18.68 -5.50 -0.24
N ILE A 256 17.53 -5.84 0.32
CA ILE A 256 16.41 -6.46 -0.42
C ILE A 256 15.55 -5.33 -0.99
N GLY A 257 15.08 -5.48 -2.24
CA GLY A 257 14.15 -4.55 -2.87
C GLY A 257 12.74 -4.56 -2.26
N THR A 258 11.88 -3.70 -2.80
CA THR A 258 10.49 -3.58 -2.37
C THR A 258 9.74 -4.86 -2.70
N LYS A 259 9.02 -5.38 -1.70
CA LYS A 259 8.08 -6.48 -1.86
C LYS A 259 6.73 -5.97 -2.33
N THR A 260 6.19 -6.55 -3.39
CA THR A 260 4.93 -6.14 -4.01
C THR A 260 4.00 -7.34 -4.21
N ASP A 261 2.69 -7.09 -4.30
CA ASP A 261 1.69 -8.15 -4.46
C ASP A 261 1.62 -8.66 -5.91
N LEU A 262 1.87 -7.77 -6.87
CA LEU A 262 2.02 -8.11 -8.28
C LEU A 262 3.17 -7.32 -8.89
N LEU A 263 3.81 -7.91 -9.88
CA LEU A 263 4.85 -7.28 -10.68
C LEU A 263 4.54 -7.50 -12.16
N PHE A 264 4.57 -6.44 -12.96
CA PHE A 264 4.47 -6.52 -14.42
C PHE A 264 5.89 -6.48 -14.99
N THR A 265 6.33 -7.57 -15.61
CA THR A 265 7.73 -7.79 -15.98
C THR A 265 7.82 -8.57 -17.29
N THR A 266 8.91 -8.36 -18.03
CA THR A 266 9.44 -9.33 -18.99
C THR A 266 10.54 -10.15 -18.31
N GLN A 267 11.31 -10.94 -19.07
CA GLN A 267 12.46 -11.66 -18.53
C GLN A 267 13.51 -10.72 -17.89
N PHE A 268 13.70 -9.53 -18.48
CA PHE A 268 14.79 -8.63 -18.13
C PHE A 268 14.33 -7.35 -17.42
N PHE A 269 13.14 -6.84 -17.72
CA PHE A 269 12.71 -5.51 -17.29
C PHE A 269 11.38 -5.51 -16.54
N GLU A 270 11.22 -4.53 -15.65
CA GLU A 270 10.02 -4.31 -14.85
C GLU A 270 9.30 -3.04 -15.34
N PHE A 271 8.01 -3.14 -15.60
CA PHE A 271 7.20 -2.07 -16.20
C PHE A 271 6.13 -1.53 -15.25
N GLY A 272 5.85 -2.26 -14.17
CA GLY A 272 4.82 -1.86 -13.23
C GLY A 272 4.63 -2.77 -12.04
N THR A 273 3.74 -2.37 -11.13
CA THR A 273 3.47 -3.09 -9.88
C THR A 273 2.02 -2.95 -9.42
N CYS A 274 1.54 -3.89 -8.59
CA CYS A 274 0.29 -3.75 -7.85
C CYS A 274 0.51 -3.90 -6.35
N GLU A 275 -0.22 -3.10 -5.57
CA GLU A 275 -0.42 -3.30 -4.12
C GLU A 275 -1.90 -3.46 -3.85
N ALA A 276 -2.25 -4.46 -3.04
CA ALA A 276 -3.62 -4.80 -2.74
C ALA A 276 -3.84 -4.90 -1.24
N SER A 277 -4.75 -4.08 -0.73
CA SER A 277 -5.22 -4.12 0.64
C SER A 277 -6.64 -4.64 0.73
N LYS A 278 -6.90 -5.42 1.79
CA LYS A 278 -8.24 -5.89 2.17
C LYS A 278 -9.15 -4.80 2.71
N THR A 279 -8.58 -3.68 3.14
CA THR A 279 -9.33 -2.52 3.65
C THR A 279 -10.08 -1.85 2.51
N THR A 280 -11.35 -1.51 2.69
CA THR A 280 -12.12 -0.70 1.74
C THR A 280 -12.00 0.81 2.01
N ASP A 281 -11.35 1.18 3.12
CA ASP A 281 -11.14 2.56 3.50
C ASP A 281 -9.99 3.18 2.68
N ILE A 282 -10.38 3.97 1.69
CA ILE A 282 -9.45 4.73 0.84
C ILE A 282 -8.66 5.80 1.61
N THR A 283 -9.15 6.21 2.79
CA THR A 283 -8.49 7.18 3.66
C THR A 283 -7.54 6.53 4.66
N SER A 284 -7.48 5.19 4.66
CA SER A 284 -6.62 4.46 5.57
C SER A 284 -5.14 4.81 5.34
N THR A 285 -4.37 4.87 6.43
CA THR A 285 -2.92 5.11 6.38
C THR A 285 -2.22 4.14 5.44
N LYS A 286 -2.67 2.89 5.37
CA LYS A 286 -2.09 1.88 4.49
C LYS A 286 -2.28 2.23 3.02
N THR A 287 -3.52 2.54 2.60
CA THR A 287 -3.81 2.94 1.22
C THR A 287 -3.06 4.21 0.82
N LEU A 288 -2.99 5.22 1.71
CA LEU A 288 -2.24 6.44 1.45
C LEU A 288 -0.73 6.18 1.30
N GLN A 289 -0.15 5.31 2.11
CA GLN A 289 1.27 4.95 2.04
C GLN A 289 1.59 4.11 0.80
N GLU A 290 0.72 3.16 0.45
CA GLU A 290 0.90 2.30 -0.73
C GLU A 290 0.78 3.12 -2.02
N ALA A 291 -0.33 3.83 -2.20
CA ALA A 291 -0.58 4.63 -3.39
C ALA A 291 0.28 5.90 -3.47
N GLY A 292 0.65 6.49 -2.33
CA GLY A 292 1.35 7.77 -2.26
C GLY A 292 2.88 7.66 -2.18
N ILE A 293 3.43 6.57 -1.65
CA ILE A 293 4.88 6.44 -1.45
C ILE A 293 5.42 5.15 -2.06
N LYS A 294 4.86 3.98 -1.66
CA LYS A 294 5.42 2.67 -2.02
C LYS A 294 5.38 2.42 -3.53
N ILE A 295 4.21 2.58 -4.15
CA ILE A 295 4.05 2.40 -5.61
C ILE A 295 4.86 3.46 -6.36
N PRO A 296 4.69 4.78 -6.13
CA PRO A 296 5.46 5.79 -6.87
C PRO A 296 6.97 5.59 -6.80
N ARG A 297 7.53 5.28 -5.63
CA ARG A 297 8.96 5.02 -5.49
C ARG A 297 9.41 3.79 -6.27
N THR A 298 8.61 2.71 -6.21
CA THR A 298 8.89 1.48 -6.96
C THR A 298 8.83 1.73 -8.46
N LEU A 299 7.83 2.47 -8.94
CA LEU A 299 7.70 2.89 -10.34
C LEU A 299 8.85 3.77 -10.81
N LYS A 300 9.37 4.66 -9.95
CA LYS A 300 10.54 5.49 -10.26
C LYS A 300 11.80 4.66 -10.40
N ASP A 301 12.02 3.70 -9.51
CA ASP A 301 13.17 2.81 -9.60
C ASP A 301 13.12 1.95 -10.88
N MET A 302 11.92 1.49 -11.27
CA MET A 302 11.72 0.83 -12.57
C MET A 302 12.03 1.78 -13.73
N LEU A 303 11.47 3.00 -13.72
CA LEU A 303 11.69 4.00 -14.76
C LEU A 303 13.17 4.40 -14.88
N TYR A 304 13.90 4.45 -13.76
CA TYR A 304 15.35 4.70 -13.74
C TYR A 304 16.14 3.59 -14.42
N VAL A 305 15.78 2.31 -14.20
CA VAL A 305 16.43 1.19 -14.89
C VAL A 305 16.12 1.24 -16.38
N LEU A 306 14.86 1.43 -16.74
CA LEU A 306 14.42 1.50 -18.14
C LEU A 306 15.09 2.66 -18.90
N SER A 307 15.25 3.83 -18.28
CA SER A 307 15.86 5.00 -18.94
C SER A 307 17.37 4.86 -19.18
N ASN A 308 18.04 3.97 -18.46
CA ASN A 308 19.43 3.63 -18.75
C ASN A 308 19.56 2.75 -20.00
N GLU A 309 18.54 1.95 -20.28
CA GLU A 309 18.47 1.04 -21.42
C GLU A 309 17.95 1.74 -22.67
N CYS A 310 16.98 2.64 -22.52
CA CYS A 310 16.48 3.45 -23.62
C CYS A 310 16.32 4.91 -23.16
N PRO A 311 17.14 5.85 -23.70
CA PRO A 311 17.14 7.26 -23.26
C PRO A 311 15.91 8.05 -23.73
N THR A 312 14.94 7.40 -24.39
CA THR A 312 13.66 8.02 -24.75
C THR A 312 12.77 8.19 -23.53
N GLN A 313 11.71 9.01 -23.67
CA GLN A 313 10.74 9.20 -22.60
C GLN A 313 9.84 7.96 -22.45
N LEU A 314 10.10 7.18 -21.39
CA LEU A 314 9.35 5.97 -21.05
C LEU A 314 8.31 6.22 -19.95
N LYS A 315 7.48 5.19 -19.70
CA LYS A 315 6.41 5.22 -18.72
C LYS A 315 6.37 3.92 -17.90
N THR A 316 5.98 4.02 -16.65
CA THR A 316 5.71 2.85 -15.79
C THR A 316 4.32 2.94 -15.16
N CYS A 317 3.73 1.80 -14.85
CA CYS A 317 2.31 1.67 -14.50
C CYS A 317 2.10 0.97 -13.14
N GLY A 318 1.29 1.56 -12.27
CA GLY A 318 0.98 1.03 -10.94
C GLY A 318 -0.52 0.90 -10.68
N LEU A 319 -0.91 -0.13 -9.95
CA LEU A 319 -2.28 -0.31 -9.45
C LEU A 319 -2.28 -0.34 -7.93
N ALA A 320 -3.05 0.57 -7.32
CA ALA A 320 -3.39 0.48 -5.90
C ALA A 320 -4.81 -0.04 -5.76
N ILE A 321 -4.97 -1.21 -5.12
CA ILE A 321 -6.26 -1.83 -4.85
C ILE A 321 -6.52 -1.76 -3.34
N SER A 322 -7.66 -1.20 -2.96
CA SER A 322 -8.10 -1.07 -1.56
C SER A 322 -9.54 -1.54 -1.46
N GLY A 323 -9.75 -2.83 -1.15
CA GLY A 323 -11.08 -3.41 -1.22
C GLY A 323 -11.55 -3.54 -2.66
N LEU A 324 -12.71 -2.95 -2.93
CA LEU A 324 -13.29 -2.79 -4.26
C LEU A 324 -12.84 -1.50 -4.96
N ASN A 325 -11.92 -0.75 -4.36
CA ASN A 325 -11.44 0.51 -4.92
C ASN A 325 -10.14 0.26 -5.69
N ILE A 326 -10.06 0.76 -6.91
CA ILE A 326 -8.92 0.61 -7.81
C ILE A 326 -8.43 2.00 -8.20
N LEU A 327 -7.16 2.28 -8.01
CA LEU A 327 -6.51 3.52 -8.42
C LEU A 327 -5.34 3.19 -9.36
N PRO A 328 -5.47 3.50 -10.66
CA PRO A 328 -4.34 3.47 -11.57
C PRO A 328 -3.41 4.65 -11.32
N ILE A 329 -2.12 4.37 -11.42
CA ILE A 329 -1.03 5.33 -11.22
C ILE A 329 -0.13 5.17 -12.45
N VAL A 330 0.10 6.25 -13.19
CA VAL A 330 1.04 6.27 -14.31
C VAL A 330 2.18 7.20 -13.94
N MET A 331 3.42 6.74 -14.16
CA MET A 331 4.60 7.55 -13.95
C MET A 331 5.36 7.76 -15.26
N ASP A 332 5.80 8.99 -15.50
CA ASP A 332 6.66 9.38 -16.61
C ASP A 332 7.70 10.42 -16.19
N SER A 333 8.60 10.78 -17.10
CA SER A 333 9.60 11.84 -16.87
C SER A 333 9.60 12.82 -18.05
N PRO A 334 8.72 13.83 -18.06
CA PRO A 334 8.53 14.70 -19.21
C PRO A 334 9.72 15.60 -19.50
N LYS A 335 10.28 16.22 -18.47
CA LYS A 335 11.39 17.19 -18.59
C LYS A 335 12.26 17.14 -17.34
N GLY A 336 13.54 17.46 -17.53
CA GLY A 336 14.55 17.47 -16.49
C GLY A 336 14.63 16.19 -15.69
N TYR A 337 14.72 16.33 -14.37
CA TYR A 337 14.92 15.19 -13.46
C TYR A 337 13.65 14.75 -12.73
N VAL A 338 12.50 15.32 -13.11
CA VAL A 338 11.21 15.14 -12.43
C VAL A 338 10.52 13.87 -12.93
N ALA A 339 10.32 12.91 -12.02
CA ALA A 339 9.42 11.80 -12.26
C ALA A 339 8.00 12.24 -11.88
N ARG A 340 7.13 12.44 -12.86
CA ARG A 340 5.76 12.88 -12.63
C ARG A 340 4.84 11.67 -12.45
N VAL A 341 3.99 11.74 -11.43
CA VAL A 341 2.87 10.82 -11.23
C VAL A 341 1.59 11.48 -11.69
N ASN A 342 0.93 10.83 -12.64
CA ASN A 342 -0.42 11.15 -13.08
C ASN A 342 -1.37 10.03 -12.65
N ARG A 343 -2.39 10.41 -11.88
CA ARG A 343 -3.44 9.50 -11.42
C ARG A 343 -4.77 10.24 -11.27
N PRO A 344 -5.91 9.55 -11.39
CA PRO A 344 -7.20 10.19 -11.13
C PRO A 344 -7.33 10.62 -9.68
N GLN A 345 -8.04 11.73 -9.43
CA GLN A 345 -8.30 12.22 -8.07
C GLN A 345 -9.21 11.29 -7.25
N ARG A 346 -9.92 10.37 -7.91
CA ARG A 346 -10.86 9.44 -7.28
C ARG A 346 -10.52 8.02 -7.67
N PHE A 347 -10.74 7.11 -6.74
CA PHE A 347 -10.68 5.68 -7.01
C PHE A 347 -11.85 5.29 -7.92
N PHE A 348 -11.60 4.31 -8.78
CA PHE A 348 -12.65 3.59 -9.47
C PHE A 348 -13.19 2.50 -8.56
N HIS A 349 -14.48 2.21 -8.68
CA HIS A 349 -15.13 1.21 -7.86
C HIS A 349 -15.44 0.00 -8.71
N HIS A 350 -14.98 -1.17 -8.28
CA HIS A 350 -15.49 -2.42 -8.77
C HIS A 350 -17.02 -2.46 -8.58
N PRO A 351 -17.78 -3.02 -9.53
CA PRO A 351 -19.21 -3.25 -9.35
C PRO A 351 -19.56 -3.86 -7.99
N SER A 352 -20.48 -3.22 -7.27
CA SER A 352 -21.04 -3.75 -6.02
C SER A 352 -22.50 -4.20 -6.18
N ASN A 353 -23.10 -3.93 -7.34
CA ASN A 353 -24.45 -4.36 -7.70
C ASN A 353 -24.57 -4.50 -9.22
N GLU A 354 -25.55 -5.29 -9.67
CA GLU A 354 -25.80 -5.60 -11.07
C GLU A 354 -26.06 -4.35 -11.92
N SER A 355 -26.81 -3.37 -11.38
CA SER A 355 -27.17 -2.14 -12.10
C SER A 355 -25.95 -1.30 -12.51
N ASN A 356 -24.87 -1.31 -11.72
CA ASN A 356 -23.64 -0.59 -12.03
C ASN A 356 -22.56 -1.48 -12.64
N PHE A 357 -22.82 -2.77 -12.83
CA PHE A 357 -21.83 -3.74 -13.30
C PHE A 357 -21.24 -3.34 -14.64
N TYR A 358 -22.08 -3.18 -15.65
CA TYR A 358 -21.62 -2.82 -17.00
C TYR A 358 -20.77 -1.54 -16.99
N LYS A 359 -21.24 -0.47 -16.35
CA LYS A 359 -20.56 0.83 -16.31
C LYS A 359 -19.20 0.76 -15.63
N ASN A 360 -19.16 0.20 -14.42
CA ASN A 360 -17.95 0.18 -13.61
C ASN A 360 -16.95 -0.84 -14.14
N MET A 361 -17.42 -2.01 -14.58
CA MET A 361 -16.56 -3.05 -15.14
C MET A 361 -15.91 -2.58 -16.43
N THR A 362 -16.69 -2.01 -17.36
CA THR A 362 -16.16 -1.44 -18.62
C THR A 362 -15.09 -0.37 -18.36
N THR A 363 -15.28 0.45 -17.33
CA THR A 363 -14.31 1.48 -16.94
C THR A 363 -13.01 0.85 -16.43
N ILE A 364 -13.09 -0.12 -15.52
CA ILE A 364 -11.93 -0.84 -14.98
C ILE A 364 -11.17 -1.56 -16.09
N LEU A 365 -11.89 -2.22 -16.98
CA LEU A 365 -11.35 -2.87 -18.16
C LEU A 365 -10.60 -1.94 -19.08
N LYS A 366 -11.19 -0.77 -19.35
CA LYS A 366 -10.55 0.27 -20.14
C LYS A 366 -9.25 0.74 -19.51
N ILE A 367 -9.22 0.90 -18.19
CA ILE A 367 -8.01 1.29 -17.46
C ILE A 367 -6.94 0.22 -17.59
N ILE A 368 -7.26 -1.04 -17.26
CA ILE A 368 -6.32 -2.16 -17.28
C ILE A 368 -5.76 -2.34 -18.69
N LEU A 369 -6.61 -2.30 -19.72
CA LEU A 369 -6.16 -2.44 -21.10
C LEU A 369 -5.25 -1.28 -21.52
N ASN A 370 -5.58 -0.04 -21.15
CA ASN A 370 -4.70 1.09 -21.44
C ASN A 370 -3.35 0.95 -20.76
N MET A 371 -3.31 0.46 -19.52
CA MET A 371 -2.05 0.16 -18.83
C MET A 371 -1.26 -0.94 -19.54
N LYS A 372 -1.92 -2.03 -19.95
CA LYS A 372 -1.29 -3.08 -20.76
C LYS A 372 -0.68 -2.51 -22.03
N MET A 373 -1.45 -1.75 -22.80
CA MET A 373 -0.95 -1.16 -24.05
C MET A 373 0.20 -0.18 -23.80
N MET A 374 0.16 0.63 -22.74
CA MET A 374 1.29 1.51 -22.38
C MET A 374 2.55 0.71 -22.06
N MET A 375 2.43 -0.41 -21.33
CA MET A 375 3.57 -1.29 -21.06
C MET A 375 4.08 -1.97 -22.35
N SER A 376 3.19 -2.42 -23.22
CA SER A 376 3.56 -3.01 -24.53
C SER A 376 4.30 -2.02 -25.43
N GLU A 377 3.89 -0.76 -25.46
CA GLU A 377 4.60 0.30 -26.20
C GLU A 377 6.02 0.50 -25.66
N VAL A 378 6.21 0.47 -24.34
CA VAL A 378 7.53 0.59 -23.72
C VAL A 378 8.40 -0.63 -24.05
N VAL A 379 7.83 -1.84 -24.05
CA VAL A 379 8.53 -3.06 -24.49
C VAL A 379 8.98 -2.92 -25.94
N GLU A 380 8.07 -2.53 -26.84
CA GLU A 380 8.39 -2.36 -28.26
C GLU A 380 9.48 -1.29 -28.48
N VAL A 381 9.44 -0.19 -27.74
CA VAL A 381 10.49 0.84 -27.81
C VAL A 381 11.84 0.28 -27.36
N ILE A 382 11.89 -0.52 -26.30
CA ILE A 382 13.13 -1.12 -25.79
C ILE A 382 13.67 -2.14 -26.78
N ASP A 383 12.84 -3.05 -27.27
CA ASP A 383 13.24 -4.11 -28.19
C ASP A 383 13.75 -3.56 -29.54
N ASN A 384 13.24 -2.40 -29.97
CA ASN A 384 13.68 -1.72 -31.18
C ASN A 384 14.84 -0.73 -30.96
N THR A 385 15.23 -0.45 -29.71
CA THR A 385 16.36 0.44 -29.43
C THR A 385 17.67 -0.33 -29.66
N PRO A 386 18.57 0.13 -30.55
CA PRO A 386 19.82 -0.56 -30.77
C PRO A 386 20.69 -0.57 -29.51
N ASP A 387 21.33 -1.70 -29.23
CA ASP A 387 22.34 -1.78 -28.19
C ASP A 387 23.54 -0.89 -28.57
N ASP A 388 23.73 0.20 -27.83
CA ASP A 388 25.00 0.94 -27.87
C ASP A 388 26.08 0.08 -27.18
N THR A 389 26.77 -0.74 -27.97
CA THR A 389 27.82 -1.67 -27.53
C THR A 389 29.17 -0.99 -27.28
N SER A 390 29.22 0.33 -27.06
CA SER A 390 30.47 1.03 -26.85
C SER A 390 31.08 0.71 -25.47
N PHE A 391 32.23 0.02 -25.48
CA PHE A 391 32.99 -0.24 -24.27
C PHE A 391 33.44 1.08 -23.62
N GLY A 392 33.00 1.33 -22.38
CA GLY A 392 33.45 2.46 -21.57
C GLY A 392 32.65 3.76 -21.74
N SER A 393 31.66 3.82 -22.64
CA SER A 393 30.73 4.94 -22.67
C SER A 393 29.70 4.77 -21.57
N ARG A 394 29.80 5.57 -20.50
CA ARG A 394 28.76 5.60 -19.48
C ARG A 394 27.59 6.39 -20.06
N ARG A 395 26.47 5.72 -20.37
CA ARG A 395 25.24 6.39 -20.80
C ARG A 395 24.89 7.47 -19.77
N VAL A 396 24.61 8.68 -20.25
CA VAL A 396 24.22 9.81 -19.40
C VAL A 396 22.89 9.46 -18.77
N LEU A 397 22.88 9.34 -17.43
CA LEU A 397 21.67 9.02 -16.67
C LEU A 397 20.67 10.18 -16.83
N VAL A 398 19.50 9.87 -17.39
CA VAL A 398 18.43 10.88 -17.58
C VAL A 398 17.75 11.21 -16.24
N LEU A 399 17.72 10.26 -15.30
CA LEU A 399 17.04 10.40 -14.02
C LEU A 399 17.96 10.07 -12.83
N PRO A 400 17.86 10.81 -11.71
CA PRO A 400 18.51 10.44 -10.46
C PRO A 400 17.75 9.30 -9.76
N LYS A 401 18.50 8.47 -9.04
CA LYS A 401 17.97 7.37 -8.21
C LYS A 401 16.98 7.88 -7.15
N SER A 402 16.09 7.00 -6.69
CA SER A 402 15.20 7.33 -5.57
C SER A 402 15.96 7.55 -4.27
N PHE A 403 15.47 8.48 -3.47
CA PHE A 403 15.97 8.75 -2.14
C PHE A 403 15.62 7.60 -1.18
N ILE A 404 16.56 7.24 -0.31
CA ILE A 404 16.39 6.16 0.67
C ILE A 404 16.72 6.72 2.06
N PRO A 405 15.73 6.93 2.95
CA PRO A 405 16.00 7.42 4.29
C PRO A 405 16.75 6.38 5.14
N GLU A 406 17.56 6.86 6.09
CA GLU A 406 18.22 6.01 7.08
C GLU A 406 17.23 5.50 8.12
N ILE A 407 16.84 4.22 8.01
CA ILE A 407 15.99 3.59 9.01
C ILE A 407 16.84 3.17 10.22
N LYS A 408 16.64 3.85 11.37
CA LYS A 408 17.13 3.36 12.67
C LYS A 408 16.36 2.11 13.06
N THR A 409 16.79 0.93 12.62
CA THR A 409 16.11 -0.32 13.00
C THR A 409 16.36 -0.63 14.47
N SER A 410 15.34 -0.48 15.32
CA SER A 410 15.27 -1.24 16.57
C SER A 410 14.59 -2.59 16.29
N LYS A 411 15.32 -3.67 16.59
CA LYS A 411 14.92 -5.09 16.53
C LYS A 411 14.92 -5.77 15.16
N LYS A 412 15.76 -6.82 15.07
CA LYS A 412 15.71 -7.89 14.06
C LYS A 412 14.29 -8.47 14.02
N ARG A 413 13.59 -8.38 12.88
CA ARG A 413 12.34 -9.11 12.67
C ARG A 413 12.66 -10.57 12.35
N LYS A 414 12.13 -11.51 13.14
CA LYS A 414 12.15 -12.95 12.84
C LYS A 414 11.20 -13.21 11.67
N PHE A 415 11.61 -14.08 10.75
CA PHE A 415 10.80 -14.61 9.67
C PHE A 415 9.56 -15.33 10.23
N GLY A 416 8.37 -14.94 9.79
CA GLY A 416 7.13 -15.67 10.02
C GLY A 416 6.92 -16.70 8.92
N THR A 417 6.65 -17.94 9.30
CA THR A 417 6.24 -19.03 8.42
C THR A 417 4.93 -18.70 7.69
N LEU A 418 4.83 -19.13 6.43
CA LEU A 418 3.69 -19.03 5.53
C LEU A 418 2.36 -19.34 6.26
N LEU A 419 1.46 -18.36 6.33
CA LEU A 419 0.12 -18.55 6.88
C LEU A 419 -0.81 -19.15 5.80
N LYS A 420 -1.47 -20.26 6.14
CA LYS A 420 -2.52 -20.87 5.29
C LYS A 420 -3.73 -19.93 5.15
N PRO A 421 -4.37 -19.85 3.97
CA PRO A 421 -5.48 -18.92 3.75
C PRO A 421 -6.75 -19.37 4.48
N THR A 422 -7.35 -18.47 5.25
CA THR A 422 -8.74 -18.57 5.71
C THR A 422 -9.68 -17.85 4.75
N ALA A 423 -10.89 -18.41 4.63
CA ALA A 423 -11.95 -18.06 3.70
C ALA A 423 -12.36 -16.58 3.74
N LEU A 424 -11.89 -15.83 2.74
CA LEU A 424 -12.48 -14.59 2.20
C LEU A 424 -11.74 -14.20 0.90
N SER A 425 -11.39 -15.22 0.11
CA SER A 425 -10.63 -15.13 -1.14
C SER A 425 -11.50 -14.94 -2.38
N LYS A 426 -12.84 -14.91 -2.26
CA LYS A 426 -13.74 -14.76 -3.41
C LYS A 426 -13.57 -13.38 -4.09
N VAL A 427 -13.92 -12.30 -3.40
CA VAL A 427 -13.97 -10.94 -4.00
C VAL A 427 -12.60 -10.41 -4.49
N PHE A 428 -11.50 -10.83 -3.86
CA PHE A 428 -10.15 -10.40 -4.25
C PHE A 428 -9.52 -11.26 -5.33
N GLY A 429 -9.84 -12.55 -5.37
CA GLY A 429 -9.48 -13.42 -6.49
C GLY A 429 -10.17 -12.94 -7.77
N ASP A 430 -11.41 -12.46 -7.67
CA ASP A 430 -12.21 -11.96 -8.80
C ASP A 430 -11.52 -10.83 -9.58
N ILE A 431 -10.89 -9.86 -8.88
CA ILE A 431 -10.18 -8.73 -9.51
C ILE A 431 -8.79 -9.16 -10.02
N PHE A 432 -8.06 -9.94 -9.23
CA PHE A 432 -6.71 -10.37 -9.59
C PHE A 432 -6.71 -11.35 -10.76
N VAL A 433 -7.57 -12.36 -10.73
CA VAL A 433 -7.72 -13.33 -11.83
C VAL A 433 -8.16 -12.64 -13.10
N PHE A 434 -9.00 -11.61 -13.01
CA PHE A 434 -9.43 -10.87 -14.20
C PHE A 434 -8.34 -9.93 -14.75
N ILE A 435 -7.59 -9.24 -13.87
CA ILE A 435 -6.38 -8.48 -14.26
C ILE A 435 -5.32 -9.41 -14.84
N TYR A 436 -5.12 -10.57 -14.22
CA TYR A 436 -4.14 -11.59 -14.59
C TYR A 436 -4.52 -12.26 -15.92
N ALA A 437 -5.77 -12.68 -16.11
CA ALA A 437 -6.25 -13.27 -17.36
C ALA A 437 -6.21 -12.28 -18.55
N ILE A 438 -6.38 -10.97 -18.31
CA ILE A 438 -6.18 -9.94 -19.34
C ILE A 438 -4.69 -9.72 -19.63
N ALA A 439 -3.84 -9.79 -18.60
CA ALA A 439 -2.40 -9.65 -18.74
C ALA A 439 -1.78 -10.86 -19.46
N GLU A 440 -2.20 -12.07 -19.13
CA GLU A 440 -1.57 -13.34 -19.54
C GLU A 440 -2.02 -13.82 -20.93
N LYS A 441 -3.23 -13.45 -21.39
CA LYS A 441 -3.73 -13.90 -22.70
C LYS A 441 -2.99 -13.39 -23.95
N ASP A 442 -2.00 -12.50 -23.82
CA ASP A 442 -1.13 -12.11 -24.96
C ASP A 442 0.39 -12.09 -24.67
N THR A 443 0.86 -12.54 -23.49
CA THR A 443 2.30 -12.50 -23.14
C THR A 443 2.99 -13.86 -23.16
N GLN A 444 2.33 -14.93 -23.63
CA GLN A 444 3.05 -16.11 -24.11
C GLN A 444 3.55 -15.88 -25.54
N CYS A 445 4.58 -15.06 -25.67
CA CYS A 445 5.60 -15.23 -26.69
C CYS A 445 6.93 -15.38 -25.95
N VAL A 446 7.30 -16.65 -25.75
CA VAL A 446 8.56 -17.28 -25.29
C VAL A 446 9.54 -16.42 -24.48
#